data_AF-A0A285BJR3-F1
#
_entry.id   AF-A0A285BJR3-F1
#
_cell.length_a   1.000
_cell.length_b   1.000
_cell.length_c   1.000
_cell.angle_alpha   90.00
_cell.angle_beta   90.00
_cell.angle_gamma   90.00
#
_symmetry.space_group_name_H-M   'P 1'
#
loop_
_entity.id
_entity.type
_entity.pdbx_description
1 polymer ?
#
loop_
_entity_poly.entity_id
_entity_poly.type
_entity_poly.pdbx_seq_one_letter_code
_entity_poly.pdbx_strand_id
1 'polypeptide(L)' 'MIDIIGYDLDIAKKMLLNNKVKFEIIETKPTKIYNGYQYRVIRTKIYNDILKVTISKF' A
#
# COMPACT_ATOMS: atom_id res chain seq x y z
N MET A 1 14.41 3.66 5.33
CA MET A 1 13.40 3.05 4.44
C MET A 1 12.14 2.87 5.26
N ILE A 2 11.01 3.47 4.89
CA ILE A 2 9.75 3.31 5.66
C ILE A 2 9.15 1.96 5.26
N ASP A 3 9.09 1.02 6.21
CA ASP A 3 8.37 -0.23 6.00
C ASP A 3 6.90 -0.03 6.38
N ILE A 4 6.02 -0.25 5.40
CA ILE A 4 4.57 -0.14 5.53
C ILE A 4 3.88 -1.45 5.14
N ILE A 5 4.64 -2.54 4.95
CA ILE A 5 4.07 -3.84 4.60
C ILE A 5 3.18 -4.32 5.76
N GLY A 6 1.99 -4.82 5.45
CA GLY A 6 0.97 -5.26 6.41
C GLY A 6 0.07 -4.16 6.95
N TYR A 7 0.40 -2.88 6.74
CA TYR A 7 -0.43 -1.76 7.17
C TYR A 7 -1.69 -1.65 6.32
N ASP A 8 -2.76 -1.16 6.95
CA ASP A 8 -3.95 -0.72 6.23
C ASP A 8 -3.62 0.46 5.30
N LEU A 9 -4.28 0.49 4.15
CA LEU A 9 -4.05 1.47 3.10
C LEU A 9 -4.14 2.91 3.60
N ASP A 10 -5.11 3.21 4.47
CA ASP A 10 -5.32 4.57 4.98
C ASP A 10 -4.19 5.01 5.91
N ILE A 11 -3.69 4.10 6.74
CA ILE A 11 -2.54 4.37 7.63
C ILE A 11 -1.28 4.57 6.78
N ALA A 12 -1.05 3.68 5.80
CA ALA A 12 0.08 3.77 4.89
C ALA A 12 0.07 5.10 4.12
N LYS A 13 -1.08 5.51 3.56
CA LYS A 13 -1.23 6.82 2.89
C LYS A 13 -0.87 7.97 3.82
N LYS A 14 -1.41 7.98 5.04
CA LYS A 14 -1.16 9.03 6.02
C LYS A 14 0.33 9.14 6.37
N MET A 15 1.01 8.01 6.57
CA MET A 15 2.46 7.99 6.82
C MET A 15 3.26 8.53 5.64
N LEU A 16 2.93 8.11 4.41
CA LEU A 16 3.65 8.55 3.21
C LEU A 16 3.46 10.05 2.93
N LEU A 17 2.24 10.56 3.10
CA LEU A 17 1.92 11.98 2.97
C LEU A 17 2.65 12.82 4.01
N ASN A 18 2.65 12.39 5.28
CA ASN A 18 3.36 13.09 6.36
C ASN A 18 4.88 13.18 6.11
N ASN A 19 5.45 12.17 5.45
CA ASN A 19 6.86 12.13 5.09
C ASN A 19 7.17 12.76 3.73
N LYS A 20 6.19 13.40 3.06
CA LYS A 20 6.32 14.00 1.72
C LYS A 20 6.88 13.03 0.67
N VAL A 21 6.58 11.74 0.80
CA VAL A 21 7.03 10.70 -0.13
C VAL A 21 6.14 10.73 -1.37
N LYS A 22 6.72 10.71 -2.56
CA LYS A 22 5.96 10.47 -3.80
C LYS A 22 5.64 8.99 -3.91
N PHE A 23 4.36 8.63 -4.02
CA PHE A 23 3.94 7.24 -4.09
C PHE A 23 2.82 7.01 -5.10
N GLU A 24 2.73 5.78 -5.57
CA GLU A 24 1.69 5.28 -6.47
C GLU A 24 1.11 3.99 -5.88
N ILE A 25 -0.21 3.84 -5.88
CA ILE A 25 -0.89 2.65 -5.34
C ILE A 25 -1.24 1.71 -6.49
N ILE A 26 -0.84 0.45 -6.37
CA ILE A 26 -1.13 -0.61 -7.33
C ILE A 26 -1.99 -1.65 -6.60
N GLU A 27 -3.26 -1.77 -6.99
CA GLU A 27 -4.15 -2.79 -6.46
C GLU A 27 -3.95 -4.12 -7.19
N THR A 28 -3.73 -5.20 -6.44
CA THR A 28 -3.75 -6.55 -6.99
C THR A 28 -5.13 -7.18 -6.85
N LYS A 29 -5.48 -8.05 -7.80
CA LYS A 29 -6.71 -8.83 -7.71
C LYS A 29 -6.71 -9.66 -6.42
N PRO A 30 -7.75 -9.57 -5.57
CA PRO A 30 -7.83 -10.38 -4.37
C PRO A 30 -8.03 -11.85 -4.73
N THR A 31 -7.31 -12.74 -4.04
CA THR A 31 -7.41 -14.19 -4.27
C THR A 31 -8.74 -14.77 -3.80
N LYS A 32 -9.41 -14.10 -2.84
CA LYS A 32 -10.76 -14.41 -2.37
C LYS A 32 -11.51 -13.11 -2.09
N ILE A 33 -12.82 -13.06 -2.32
CA ILE A 33 -13.66 -11.90 -2.04
C ILE A 33 -14.62 -12.28 -0.92
N TYR A 34 -14.44 -11.72 0.27
CA TYR A 34 -15.40 -11.81 1.37
C TYR A 34 -15.85 -10.39 1.75
N ASN A 35 -17.08 -10.28 2.23
CA ASN A 35 -17.63 -9.02 2.72
C ASN A 35 -16.95 -8.65 4.05
N GLY A 36 -16.31 -7.47 4.09
CA GLY A 36 -15.60 -6.95 5.27
C GLY A 36 -14.08 -6.77 5.11
N TYR A 37 -13.52 -7.12 3.94
CA TYR A 37 -12.08 -7.06 3.72
C TYR A 37 -11.49 -5.65 3.65
N GLN A 38 -10.31 -5.51 4.25
CA GLN A 38 -9.51 -4.29 4.31
C GLN A 38 -8.38 -4.35 3.28
N TYR A 39 -8.01 -3.20 2.71
CA TYR A 39 -6.86 -3.10 1.83
C TYR A 39 -5.59 -3.01 2.66
N ARG A 40 -4.69 -3.97 2.49
CA ARG A 40 -3.38 -3.98 3.14
C ARG A 40 -2.26 -3.93 2.13
N VAL A 41 -1.17 -3.27 2.51
CA VAL A 41 0.06 -3.24 1.72
C VAL A 41 0.73 -4.60 1.78
N ILE A 42 1.01 -5.19 0.62
CA ILE A 42 1.71 -6.48 0.53
C ILE A 42 3.14 -6.33 0.06
N ARG A 43 3.45 -5.24 -0.64
CA ARG A 43 4.77 -5.00 -1.19
C ARG A 43 4.99 -3.52 -1.45
N THR A 44 6.22 -3.07 -1.30
CA THR A 44 6.68 -1.76 -1.75
C THR A 44 7.88 -1.90 -2.68
N LYS A 45 7.99 -1.03 -3.69
CA LYS A 45 9.14 -0.98 -4.61
C LYS A 45 9.36 0.46 -5.06
N ILE A 46 10.61 0.90 -5.11
CA ILE A 46 10.95 2.23 -5.63
C ILE A 46 11.24 2.13 -7.13
N TYR A 47 10.64 3.03 -7.91
CA TYR A 47 10.88 3.16 -9.34
C TYR A 47 10.87 4.64 -9.72
N ASN A 48 11.96 5.15 -10.29
CA ASN A 48 12.11 6.55 -10.69
C ASN A 48 11.71 7.55 -9.58
N ASP A 49 12.25 7.38 -8.37
CA ASP A 49 11.96 8.18 -7.16
C ASP A 49 10.49 8.17 -6.69
N ILE A 50 9.67 7.28 -7.24
CA ILE A 50 8.28 7.05 -6.80
C ILE A 50 8.22 5.71 -6.06
N LEU A 51 7.64 5.73 -4.87
CA LEU A 51 7.34 4.52 -4.10
C LEU A 51 6.07 3.87 -4.64
N LYS A 52 6.21 2.76 -5.34
CA LYS A 52 5.09 1.91 -5.75
C LYS A 52 4.67 1.05 -4.56
N VAL A 53 3.43 1.22 -4.12
CA VAL A 53 2.81 0.52 -2.99
C VAL A 53 1.79 -0.45 -3.56
N THR A 54 2.10 -1.74 -3.50
CA THR A 54 1.18 -2.78 -3.92
C THR A 54 0.28 -3.19 -2.77
N ILE A 55 -1.02 -3.14 -3.00
CA ILE A 55 -2.05 -3.49 -2.01
C ILE A 55 -2.89 -4.69 -2.47
N SER A 56 -3.39 -5.45 -1.51
CA SER A 56 -4.38 -6.51 -1.74
C SER A 56 -5.49 -6.42 -0.71
N LYS A 57 -6.67 -6.94 -1.08
CA LYS A 57 -7.80 -7.10 -0.17
C LYS A 57 -7.64 -8.41 0.63
N PHE A 58 -7.78 -8.33 1.95
CA PHE A 58 -7.71 -9.46 2.89
C PHE A 58 -8.75 -9.36 4.00
#